data_AF-A0A958UN98-F1
#
_entry.id   AF-A0A958UN98-F1
#
_cell.length_a   1.000
_cell.length_b   1.000
_cell.length_c   1.000
_cell.angle_alpha   90.00
_cell.angle_beta   90.00
_cell.angle_gamma   90.00
#
_symmetry.space_group_name_H-M   'P 1'
#
loop_
_entity.id
_entity.type
_entity.pdbx_description
1 polymer ?
#
loop_
_entity_poly.entity_id
_entity_poly.type
_entity_poly.pdbx_seq_one_letter_code
_entity_poly.pdbx_strand_id
1 'polypeptide(L)' 'MKDLKEFTIPFVGLKLGKHQFNFELTKAFFEHFEYDEFNDAAINLDVLLEKMSTLLEFTLTFNGTVNVACDMTNEPF' A
#
# COMPACT_ATOMS: atom_id res chain seq x y z
N MET A 1 -1.94 15.26 -3.68
CA MET A 1 -3.23 15.10 -2.95
C MET A 1 -4.37 14.48 -3.77
N LYS A 2 -4.44 14.62 -5.11
CA LYS A 2 -5.48 13.92 -5.89
C LYS A 2 -5.20 12.42 -6.01
N ASP A 3 -3.94 12.04 -6.11
CA ASP A 3 -3.49 10.67 -6.39
C ASP A 3 -3.65 9.75 -5.17
N LEU A 4 -3.50 10.27 -3.94
CA LEU A 4 -3.71 9.49 -2.71
C LEU A 4 -5.16 9.15 -2.38
N LYS A 5 -6.14 9.66 -3.15
CA LYS A 5 -7.55 9.38 -2.91
C LYS A 5 -7.88 7.91 -3.12
N GLU A 6 -7.21 7.24 -4.06
CA GLU A 6 -7.43 5.82 -4.33
C GLU A 6 -6.96 4.93 -3.16
N PHE A 7 -6.02 5.41 -2.35
CA PHE A 7 -5.49 4.72 -1.17
C PHE A 7 -6.17 5.14 0.15
N THR A 8 -7.26 5.91 0.08
CA THR A 8 -7.99 6.40 1.28
C THR A 8 -9.11 5.44 1.67
N ILE A 9 -9.11 4.96 2.92
CA ILE A 9 -10.19 4.14 3.48
C ILE A 9 -11.21 5.01 4.25
N PRO A 10 -12.45 5.19 3.75
CA PRO A 10 -13.48 5.95 4.46
C PRO A 10 -14.13 5.10 5.57
N PHE A 11 -13.61 5.18 6.80
CA PHE A 11 -14.07 4.32 7.91
C PHE A 11 -15.30 4.86 8.69
N VAL A 12 -15.66 6.14 8.54
CA VAL A 12 -16.76 6.77 9.29
C VAL A 12 -18.11 6.07 9.01
N GLY A 13 -18.40 5.76 7.75
CA GLY A 13 -19.66 5.13 7.33
C GLY A 13 -19.71 3.61 7.51
N LEU A 14 -18.60 2.97 7.89
CA LEU A 14 -18.56 1.51 8.05
C LEU A 14 -19.28 1.08 9.33
N LYS A 15 -19.98 -0.05 9.28
CA LYS A 15 -20.56 -0.71 10.46
C LYS A 15 -19.46 -1.36 11.30
N LEU A 16 -19.78 -1.69 12.55
CA LEU A 16 -18.90 -2.53 13.38
C LEU A 16 -18.68 -3.89 12.70
N GLY A 17 -17.47 -4.43 12.77
CA GLY A 17 -17.06 -5.68 12.15
C GLY A 17 -15.90 -5.53 11.16
N LYS A 18 -15.68 -6.58 10.37
CA LYS A 18 -14.55 -6.73 9.44
C LYS A 18 -14.87 -6.22 8.03
N HIS A 19 -13.94 -5.49 7.44
CA HIS A 19 -14.03 -4.89 6.11
C HIS A 19 -12.71 -5.12 5.36
N GLN A 20 -12.78 -5.60 4.13
CA GLN A 20 -11.60 -5.89 3.31
C GLN A 20 -11.46 -4.85 2.19
N PHE A 21 -10.24 -4.38 2.00
CA PHE A 21 -9.84 -3.44 0.95
C PHE A 21 -8.60 -3.97 0.25
N ASN A 22 -8.54 -3.82 -1.07
CA ASN A 22 -7.39 -4.24 -1.87
C ASN A 22 -6.84 -3.03 -2.61
N PHE A 23 -5.53 -2.87 -2.58
CA PHE A 23 -4.82 -1.78 -3.25
C PHE A 23 -3.69 -2.33 -4.10
N GLU A 24 -3.47 -1.73 -5.26
CA GLU A 24 -2.32 -1.99 -6.12
C GLU A 24 -1.32 -0.85 -5.93
N LEU A 25 -0.17 -1.16 -5.33
CA LEU A 25 0.93 -0.20 -5.16
C LEU A 25 1.90 -0.40 -6.31
N THR A 26 1.99 0.61 -7.17
CA THR A 26 2.93 0.68 -8.28
C THR A 26 4.06 1.66 -7.97
N LYS A 27 5.06 1.76 -8.85
CA LYS A 27 6.13 2.76 -8.72
C LYS A 27 5.61 4.18 -8.44
N ALA A 28 4.51 4.57 -9.08
CA ALA A 28 3.91 5.90 -8.93
C ALA A 28 3.46 6.21 -7.48
N PHE A 29 3.08 5.18 -6.70
CA PHE A 29 2.75 5.34 -5.29
C PHE A 29 3.99 5.80 -4.51
N PHE A 30 5.14 5.14 -4.74
CA PHE A 30 6.39 5.43 -4.04
C PHE A 30 7.00 6.77 -4.47
N GLU A 31 6.95 7.09 -5.77
CA GLU A 31 7.38 8.39 -6.30
C GLU A 31 6.60 9.55 -5.67
N HIS A 32 5.32 9.35 -5.33
CA HIS A 32 4.52 10.37 -4.63
C HIS A 32 5.07 10.73 -3.25
N PHE A 33 5.75 9.79 -2.59
CA PHE A 33 6.40 9.98 -1.29
C PHE A 33 7.90 10.26 -1.43
N GLU A 34 8.35 10.63 -2.64
CA GLU A 34 9.77 10.89 -2.95
C GLU A 34 10.68 9.69 -2.66
N TYR A 35 10.14 8.47 -2.73
CA TYR A 35 10.90 7.24 -2.58
C TYR A 35 11.33 6.72 -3.95
N ASP A 36 12.64 6.81 -4.24
CA ASP A 36 13.24 6.56 -5.56
C ASP A 36 14.17 5.33 -5.60
N GLU A 37 14.28 4.58 -4.51
CA GLU A 37 15.10 3.35 -4.46
C GLU A 37 14.52 2.21 -5.32
N PHE A 38 13.22 2.25 -5.62
CA PHE A 38 12.57 1.27 -6.49
C PHE A 38 12.58 1.76 -7.95
N ASN A 39 13.29 1.04 -8.80
CA ASN A 39 13.27 1.25 -10.25
C ASN A 39 11.88 0.95 -10.83
N ASP A 40 11.21 -0.07 -10.27
CA ASP A 40 9.84 -0.46 -10.57
C ASP A 40 9.22 -1.20 -9.37
N ALA A 41 7.89 -1.21 -9.26
CA ALA A 41 7.17 -1.88 -8.19
C ALA A 41 5.81 -2.41 -8.65
N ALA A 42 5.49 -3.63 -8.24
CA ALA A 42 4.18 -4.25 -8.43
C ALA A 42 3.82 -5.02 -7.15
N ILE A 43 3.08 -4.36 -6.25
CA ILE A 43 2.69 -4.90 -4.95
C ILE A 43 1.17 -4.87 -4.82
N ASN A 44 0.59 -6.02 -4.47
CA ASN A 44 -0.80 -6.11 -4.04
C ASN A 44 -0.85 -6.03 -2.52
N LEU A 45 -1.67 -5.12 -2.00
CA LEU A 45 -1.89 -4.92 -0.56
C LEU A 45 -3.34 -5.25 -0.23
N ASP A 46 -3.54 -6.34 0.53
CA ASP A 46 -4.78 -6.69 1.18
C ASP A 46 -4.83 -6.06 2.58
N VAL A 47 -5.87 -5.28 2.85
CA VAL A 47 -6.11 -4.64 4.14
C VAL A 47 -7.41 -5.15 4.74
N LEU A 48 -7.31 -5.79 5.91
CA LEU A 48 -8.46 -6.13 6.73
C LEU A 48 -8.59 -5.10 7.85
N LEU A 49 -9.66 -4.30 7.80
CA LEU A 49 -10.05 -3.38 8.85
C LEU A 49 -11.12 -4.02 9.72
N GLU A 50 -10.83 -4.25 10.99
CA GLU A 50 -11.83 -4.58 12.00
C GLU A 50 -12.21 -3.32 12.80
N LYS A 51 -13.43 -2.84 12.56
CA LYS A 51 -14.00 -1.70 13.26
C LYS A 51 -14.73 -2.16 14.51
N MET A 52 -14.19 -1.81 15.67
CA MET A 52 -14.80 -2.00 16.97
C MET A 52 -15.41 -0.68 17.46
N SER A 53 -16.10 -0.70 18.60
CA SER A 53 -16.78 0.49 19.15
C SER A 53 -15.81 1.62 19.49
N THR A 54 -14.60 1.30 19.93
CA THR A 54 -13.59 2.26 20.40
C THR A 54 -12.22 2.08 19.73
N LEU A 55 -12.06 1.08 18.86
CA LEU A 55 -10.79 0.71 18.26
C LEU A 55 -10.96 0.39 16.77
N LEU A 56 -9.95 0.73 15.98
CA LEU A 56 -9.79 0.26 14.62
C LEU A 56 -8.54 -0.61 14.58
N GLU A 57 -8.70 -1.88 14.23
CA GLU A 57 -7.59 -2.80 14.02
C GLU A 57 -7.38 -2.98 12.51
N PHE A 58 -6.12 -2.86 12.07
CA PHE A 58 -5.75 -3.04 10.67
C PHE A 58 -4.76 -4.18 10.57
N THR A 59 -5.08 -5.19 9.76
CA THR A 59 -4.14 -6.23 9.34
C THR A 59 -3.79 -5.99 7.88
N LEU A 60 -2.51 -5.74 7.60
CA LEU A 60 -2.00 -5.48 6.27
C LEU A 60 -1.22 -6.71 5.80
N THR A 61 -1.62 -7.29 4.68
CA THR A 61 -0.92 -8.39 4.01
C THR A 61 -0.52 -7.93 2.63
N PHE A 62 0.75 -8.03 2.30
CA PHE A 62 1.25 -7.58 1.00
C PHE A 62 2.02 -8.71 0.30
N ASN A 63 1.89 -8.77 -1.00
CA ASN A 63 2.62 -9.70 -1.86
C ASN A 63 2.93 -9.03 -3.20
N GLY A 64 4.13 -9.25 -3.72
CA GLY A 64 4.55 -8.66 -4.96
C GLY A 64 6.06 -8.64 -5.12
N THR A 65 6.52 -7.84 -6.07
CA THR A 65 7.93 -7.70 -6.42
C THR A 65 8.30 -6.24 -6.61
N VAL A 66 9.55 -5.92 -6.29
CA VAL A 66 10.16 -4.62 -6.57
C VAL A 66 11.44 -4.84 -7.37
N ASN A 67 11.74 -3.93 -8.29
CA ASN A 67 13.03 -3.89 -8.96
C ASN A 67 13.90 -2.85 -8.27
N VAL A 68 15.09 -3.26 -7.86
CA VAL A 68 16.10 -2.42 -7.21
C VAL A 68 17.41 -2.52 -7.99
N ALA A 69 18.28 -1.53 -7.81
CA ALA A 69 19.64 -1.63 -8.34
C ALA A 69 20.39 -2.82 -7.72
N CYS A 70 21.37 -3.37 -8.44
CA CYS A 70 22.21 -4.43 -7.89
C CYS A 70 23.05 -3.92 -6.72
N ASP A 71 23.01 -4.59 -5.56
CA ASP A 71 23.78 -4.19 -4.37
C ASP A 71 25.30 -4.14 -4.60
N MET A 72 25.83 -4.89 -5.57
CA MET A 72 27.27 -4.93 -5.85
C MET A 72 27.73 -3.88 -6.87
N THR A 73 26.98 -3.67 -7.95
CA THR A 73 27.38 -2.79 -9.07
C THR A 73 26.61 -1.48 -9.12
N ASN A 74 25.49 -1.39 -8.39
CA ASN A 74 24.52 -0.30 -8.44
C ASN A 74 23.94 -0.05 -9.85
N GLU A 75 23.90 -1.09 -10.69
CA GLU A 75 23.33 -1.03 -12.04
C GLU A 75 21.88 -1.58 -12.06
N PRO A 76 21.02 -1.08 -12.97
CA PRO A 76 19.69 -1.64 -13.18
C PRO A 76 19.76 -3.04 -13.84
N PHE A 77 18.82 -3.93 -13.48
CA PHE A 77 18.67 -5.27 -14.04
C PHE A 77 18.08 -5.28 -15.47
#